data_AF-A0A832FL97-F1
#
_entry.id   AF-A0A832FL97-F1
#
_cell.length_a   1.000
_cell.length_b   1.000
_cell.length_c   1.000
_cell.angle_alpha   90.00
_cell.angle_beta   90.00
_cell.angle_gamma   90.00
#
_symmetry.space_group_name_H-M   'P 1'
#
loop_
_entity.id
_entity.type
_entity.pdbx_description
1 polymer ?
#
loop_
_entity_poly.entity_id
_entity_poly.type
_entity_poly.pdbx_seq_one_letter_code
_entity_poly.pdbx_strand_id
1 'polypeptide(L)'
;MKARGMPGSAAATPHGSGQAASRTGPARRQRWSGVACLLLAWLSLQAAVADEPLRLAGVVTVYHHNSHADVIVGRVLEGYTLDHQGEYPKAKLVSLYVDQVPEGDKSRALAAQHGFALCSSVQEA
;
A
#
# COMPACT_ATOMS: atom_id res chain seq x y z
N MET A 1 -79.76 -9.56 -73.49
CA MET A 1 -79.16 -10.92 -73.61
C MET A 1 -78.58 -11.27 -72.24
N LYS A 2 -79.27 -12.11 -71.45
CA LYS A 2 -78.87 -13.50 -71.05
C LYS A 2 -77.78 -13.45 -69.94
N ALA A 3 -77.88 -13.99 -68.73
CA ALA A 3 -78.75 -14.93 -68.02
C ALA A 3 -78.54 -14.70 -66.48
N ARG A 4 -79.57 -14.73 -65.61
CA ARG A 4 -80.03 -15.86 -64.76
C ARG A 4 -78.96 -16.42 -63.80
N GLY A 5 -79.21 -16.36 -62.49
CA GLY A 5 -78.60 -17.25 -61.48
C GLY A 5 -78.50 -16.69 -60.06
N MET A 6 -79.53 -16.90 -59.23
CA MET A 6 -79.37 -17.16 -57.77
C MET A 6 -79.29 -18.70 -57.58
N PRO A 7 -79.16 -19.33 -56.37
CA PRO A 7 -78.98 -18.84 -54.99
C PRO A 7 -77.95 -19.65 -54.14
N GLY A 8 -77.74 -19.22 -52.89
CA GLY A 8 -77.65 -20.10 -51.71
C GLY A 8 -76.32 -20.80 -51.38
N SER A 9 -75.92 -20.77 -50.11
CA SER A 9 -75.99 -21.95 -49.22
C SER A 9 -75.05 -21.84 -48.01
N ALA A 10 -75.60 -22.23 -46.85
CA ALA A 10 -74.95 -22.82 -45.67
C ALA A 10 -74.03 -21.89 -44.83
N ALA A 11 -74.40 -21.58 -43.58
CA ALA A 11 -74.31 -22.44 -42.38
C ALA A 11 -72.86 -22.72 -41.99
N ALA A 12 -72.43 -22.78 -40.75
CA ALA A 12 -72.94 -22.44 -39.42
C ALA A 12 -71.69 -22.51 -38.51
N THR A 13 -71.74 -21.79 -37.39
CA THR A 13 -70.95 -21.95 -36.15
C THR A 13 -70.62 -23.43 -35.80
N PRO A 14 -69.57 -23.80 -35.02
CA PRO A 14 -69.38 -23.23 -33.67
C PRO A 14 -67.97 -23.31 -33.02
N HIS A 15 -67.92 -22.81 -31.77
CA HIS A 15 -67.07 -23.25 -30.66
C HIS A 15 -65.54 -23.22 -30.78
N GLY A 16 -64.95 -22.25 -30.07
CA GLY A 16 -64.36 -22.57 -28.76
C GLY A 16 -62.87 -22.94 -28.70
N SER A 17 -62.20 -22.26 -27.77
CA SER A 17 -61.01 -22.68 -27.01
C SER A 17 -59.63 -22.58 -27.68
N GLY A 18 -58.76 -21.78 -27.05
CA GLY A 18 -57.35 -21.68 -27.40
C GLY A 18 -56.63 -20.65 -26.52
N GLN A 19 -56.42 -20.97 -25.25
CA GLN A 19 -55.48 -20.26 -24.39
C GLN A 19 -54.06 -20.41 -24.97
N ALA A 20 -53.32 -19.32 -25.12
CA ALA A 20 -51.88 -19.35 -25.35
C ALA A 20 -51.20 -18.41 -24.36
N ALA A 21 -50.86 -18.95 -23.19
CA ALA A 21 -50.00 -18.32 -22.20
C ALA A 21 -48.58 -18.20 -22.77
N SER A 22 -48.10 -16.97 -22.97
CA SER A 22 -46.72 -16.68 -23.34
C SER A 22 -45.80 -16.90 -22.14
N ARG A 23 -45.08 -18.02 -22.13
CA ARG A 23 -43.96 -18.30 -21.22
C ARG A 23 -42.71 -17.53 -21.68
N THR A 24 -42.36 -16.46 -20.98
CA THR A 24 -41.04 -15.82 -21.08
C THR A 24 -40.16 -16.32 -19.94
N GLY A 25 -39.15 -17.14 -20.25
CA GLY A 25 -38.15 -17.58 -19.27
C GLY A 25 -37.09 -16.50 -19.01
N PRO A 26 -36.57 -16.31 -17.78
CA PRO A 26 -35.51 -15.35 -17.54
C PRO A 26 -34.14 -15.93 -17.93
N ALA A 27 -33.35 -15.06 -18.56
CA ALA A 27 -32.00 -15.30 -19.04
C ALA A 27 -31.00 -15.61 -17.91
N ARG A 28 -30.15 -16.61 -18.16
CA ARG A 28 -28.99 -17.01 -17.37
C ARG A 28 -27.96 -15.88 -17.33
N ARG A 29 -28.09 -14.94 -16.39
CA ARG A 29 -27.06 -13.91 -16.14
C ARG A 29 -25.96 -14.49 -15.25
N GLN A 30 -24.79 -14.59 -15.85
CA GLN A 30 -23.55 -15.13 -15.34
C GLN A 30 -23.03 -14.30 -14.16
N ARG A 31 -23.14 -14.81 -12.94
CA ARG A 31 -22.54 -14.23 -11.72
C ARG A 31 -21.08 -14.69 -11.62
N TRP A 32 -20.17 -14.00 -12.30
CA TRP A 32 -18.71 -14.21 -12.20
C TRP A 32 -18.02 -13.06 -11.44
N SER A 33 -18.74 -12.37 -10.55
CA SER A 33 -18.25 -11.11 -9.93
C SER A 33 -17.62 -11.28 -8.54
N GLY A 34 -17.60 -12.48 -7.95
CA GLY A 34 -17.11 -12.68 -6.57
C GLY A 34 -15.60 -12.87 -6.42
N VAL A 35 -14.96 -13.54 -7.38
CA VAL A 35 -13.54 -13.94 -7.29
C VAL A 35 -12.58 -12.78 -7.56
N ALA A 36 -12.97 -11.85 -8.45
CA ALA A 36 -12.16 -10.70 -8.81
C ALA A 36 -12.02 -9.67 -7.68
N CYS A 37 -13.08 -9.45 -6.88
CA CYS A 37 -13.02 -8.55 -5.72
C CYS A 37 -12.15 -9.10 -4.59
N LEU A 38 -12.15 -10.42 -4.38
CA LEU A 38 -11.31 -11.06 -3.36
C LEU A 38 -9.82 -11.04 -3.74
N LEU A 39 -9.50 -11.22 -5.03
CA LEU A 39 -8.11 -11.12 -5.53
C LEU A 39 -7.55 -9.70 -5.46
N LEU A 40 -8.36 -8.68 -5.77
CA LEU A 40 -7.93 -7.27 -5.64
C LEU A 40 -7.76 -6.89 -4.16
N ALA A 41 -8.68 -7.30 -3.28
CA ALA A 41 -8.53 -7.07 -1.83
C ALA A 41 -7.28 -7.77 -1.26
N TRP A 42 -6.94 -8.98 -1.74
CA TRP A 42 -5.74 -9.71 -1.34
C TRP A 42 -4.45 -9.06 -1.85
N LEU A 43 -4.46 -8.52 -3.08
CA LEU A 43 -3.32 -7.81 -3.66
C LEU A 43 -3.07 -6.46 -2.98
N SER A 44 -4.12 -5.76 -2.54
CA SER A 44 -4.00 -4.50 -1.79
C SER A 44 -3.45 -4.68 -0.38
N LEU A 45 -3.59 -5.87 0.23
CA LEU A 45 -3.09 -6.14 1.59
C LEU A 45 -1.58 -6.46 1.62
N GLN A 46 -0.99 -6.85 0.49
CA GLN A 46 0.42 -7.27 0.40
C GLN A 46 1.42 -6.10 0.29
N ALA A 47 0.95 -4.85 0.16
CA ALA A 47 1.80 -3.72 -0.23
C ALA A 47 2.48 -2.97 0.93
N ALA A 48 2.24 -3.33 2.19
CA ALA A 48 2.68 -2.51 3.32
C ALA A 48 3.36 -3.33 4.43
N VAL A 49 4.46 -4.00 4.12
CA VAL A 49 5.52 -4.21 5.12
C VAL A 49 6.52 -3.10 4.88
N ALA A 50 6.33 -1.96 5.55
CA ALA A 50 7.35 -0.92 5.58
C ALA A 50 8.58 -1.51 6.28
N ASP A 51 9.72 -1.50 5.60
CA ASP A 51 11.01 -1.87 6.18
C ASP A 51 11.42 -0.73 7.12
N GLU A 52 10.97 -0.80 8.37
CA GLU A 52 11.28 0.23 9.36
C GLU A 52 12.80 0.22 9.62
N PRO A 53 13.47 1.39 9.54
CA PRO A 53 14.91 1.44 9.75
C PRO A 53 15.27 0.98 11.16
N LEU A 54 16.33 0.18 11.25
CA LEU A 54 16.87 -0.31 12.52
C LEU A 54 17.22 0.85 13.44
N ARG A 55 16.63 0.87 14.63
CA ARG A 55 16.91 1.90 15.63
C ARG A 55 18.25 1.60 16.31
N LEU A 56 19.19 2.53 16.25
CA LEU A 56 20.53 2.39 16.79
C LEU A 56 20.79 3.38 17.93
N ALA A 57 21.42 2.88 19.00
CA ALA A 57 22.01 3.69 20.05
C ALA A 57 23.54 3.68 19.89
N GLY A 58 24.16 4.85 19.96
CA GLY A 58 25.62 5.00 19.92
C GLY A 58 26.20 5.14 21.31
N VAL A 59 27.27 4.41 21.62
CA VAL A 59 28.06 4.58 22.84
C VAL A 59 29.49 4.83 22.42
N VAL A 60 29.97 6.05 22.61
CA VAL A 60 31.28 6.48 22.13
C VAL A 60 32.07 7.21 23.21
N THR A 61 33.40 7.11 23.15
CA THR A 61 34.26 7.82 24.11
C THR A 61 34.40 9.29 23.75
N VAL A 62 34.68 9.60 22.47
CA VAL A 62 34.86 10.97 21.96
C VAL A 62 34.27 11.09 20.55
N TYR A 63 33.75 12.27 20.23
CA TYR A 63 33.24 12.57 18.89
C TYR A 63 33.85 13.88 18.37
N HIS A 64 34.91 13.78 17.58
CA HIS A 64 35.54 14.88 16.86
C HIS A 64 35.80 14.46 15.40
N HIS A 65 36.23 15.39 14.56
CA HIS A 65 36.58 15.09 13.18
C HIS A 65 37.65 13.98 13.08
N ASN A 66 37.45 13.01 12.19
CA ASN A 66 38.31 11.82 12.02
C ASN A 66 38.40 10.88 13.24
N SER A 67 37.49 10.98 14.21
CA SER A 67 37.36 9.95 15.25
C SER A 67 36.65 8.71 14.71
N HIS A 68 36.77 7.58 15.40
CA HIS A 68 36.02 6.36 15.05
C HIS A 68 34.50 6.60 15.09
N ALA A 69 34.03 7.46 16.00
CA ALA A 69 32.64 7.89 16.03
C ALA A 69 32.26 8.63 14.75
N ASP A 70 33.12 9.51 14.23
CA ASP A 70 32.88 10.25 12.98
C ASP A 70 32.71 9.30 11.78
N VAL A 71 33.57 8.29 11.66
CA VAL A 71 33.51 7.34 10.53
C VAL A 71 32.29 6.40 10.63
N ILE A 72 31.90 5.99 11.84
CA ILE A 72 30.79 5.04 12.04
C ILE A 72 29.45 5.77 12.08
N VAL A 73 29.30 6.71 13.01
CA VAL A 73 28.06 7.45 13.25
C VAL A 73 27.79 8.42 12.09
N GLY A 74 28.84 9.03 11.53
CA GLY A 74 28.70 9.89 10.35
C GLY A 74 28.06 9.17 9.17
N ARG A 75 28.36 7.89 8.94
CA ARG A 75 27.71 7.12 7.85
C ARG A 75 26.23 6.85 8.08
N VAL A 76 25.82 6.75 9.35
CA VAL A 76 24.39 6.61 9.71
C VAL A 76 23.66 7.94 9.53
N LEU A 77 24.32 9.06 9.79
CA LEU A 77 23.72 10.40 9.74
C LEU A 77 23.77 11.05 8.35
N GLU A 78 24.84 10.83 7.60
CA GLU A 78 25.20 11.55 6.37
C GLU A 78 25.23 10.64 5.13
N GLY A 79 25.00 9.34 5.31
CA GLY A 79 25.05 8.31 4.25
C GLY A 79 26.46 7.77 4.01
N TYR A 80 26.59 6.74 3.16
CA TYR A 80 27.88 6.07 2.94
C TYR A 80 28.96 6.95 2.31
N THR A 81 28.56 7.96 1.54
CA THR A 81 29.42 8.90 0.84
C THR A 81 29.75 10.15 1.65
N LEU A 82 29.11 10.36 2.81
CA LEU A 82 29.30 11.51 3.70
C LEU A 82 29.04 12.89 3.04
N ASP A 83 28.29 12.91 1.93
CA ASP A 83 27.93 14.11 1.17
C ASP A 83 26.40 14.33 1.13
N HIS A 84 25.64 13.52 1.88
CA HIS A 84 24.18 13.43 1.87
C HIS A 84 23.55 13.02 0.52
N GLN A 85 24.34 12.64 -0.49
CA GLN A 85 23.88 12.35 -1.85
C GLN A 85 23.89 10.85 -2.19
N GLY A 86 24.31 9.99 -1.26
CA GLY A 86 24.40 8.54 -1.44
C GLY A 86 23.26 7.73 -0.81
N GLU A 87 23.41 6.41 -0.89
CA GLU A 87 22.55 5.46 -0.17
C GLU A 87 22.79 5.59 1.35
N TYR A 88 21.70 5.56 2.11
CA TYR A 88 21.74 5.53 3.56
C TYR A 88 21.63 4.09 4.05
N PRO A 89 22.34 3.72 5.13
CA PRO A 89 22.06 2.46 5.80
C PRO A 89 20.59 2.41 6.24
N LYS A 90 19.99 1.22 6.25
CA LYS A 90 18.63 0.98 6.77
C LYS A 90 18.57 1.07 8.29
N ALA A 91 19.11 2.16 8.84
CA ALA A 91 19.26 2.39 10.26
C ALA A 91 19.07 3.87 10.59
N LYS A 92 18.56 4.13 11.79
CA LYS A 92 18.34 5.46 12.34
C LYS A 92 18.95 5.55 13.73
N LEU A 93 19.88 6.48 13.90
CA LEU A 93 20.41 6.81 15.23
C LEU A 93 19.31 7.49 16.06
N VAL A 94 18.99 6.93 17.23
CA VAL A 94 17.95 7.47 18.13
C VAL A 94 18.53 8.13 19.37
N SER A 95 19.67 7.64 19.86
CA SER A 95 20.34 8.09 21.07
C SER A 95 21.85 7.96 20.91
N LEU A 96 22.58 8.81 21.63
CA LEU A 96 24.03 8.80 21.68
C LEU A 96 24.53 9.15 23.09
N TYR A 97 25.33 8.28 23.68
CA TYR A 97 26.13 8.57 24.86
C TYR A 97 27.57 8.91 24.43
N VAL A 98 28.10 9.99 25.00
CA VAL A 98 29.49 10.42 24.78
C VAL A 98 30.17 10.58 26.13
N ASP A 99 31.24 9.83 26.36
CA ASP A 99 31.97 9.81 27.64
C ASP A 99 32.76 11.10 27.90
N GLN A 100 33.43 11.62 26.87
CA GLN A 100 34.34 12.75 26.95
C GLN A 100 34.00 13.78 25.89
N VAL A 101 33.98 15.04 26.31
CA VAL A 101 33.64 16.20 25.47
C VAL A 101 34.82 17.16 25.44
N PRO A 102 35.79 16.93 24.54
CA PRO A 102 36.91 17.85 24.33
C PRO A 102 36.47 19.09 23.53
N GLU A 103 37.38 20.06 23.41
CA GLU A 103 37.22 21.17 22.48
C GLU A 103 37.12 20.63 21.04
N GLY A 104 36.09 21.05 20.30
CA GLY A 104 35.79 20.52 18.96
C GLY A 104 34.86 19.31 18.92
N ASP A 105 34.13 19.02 20.01
CA ASP A 105 33.06 18.02 20.02
C ASP A 105 31.99 18.27 18.94
N LYS A 106 31.74 17.26 18.11
CA LYS A 106 30.69 17.27 17.08
C LYS A 106 29.34 16.77 17.60
N SER A 107 29.32 16.01 18.70
CA SER A 107 28.12 15.26 19.10
C SER A 107 26.91 16.16 19.37
N ARG A 108 27.10 17.31 20.02
CA ARG A 108 26.02 18.28 20.30
C ARG A 108 25.48 18.96 19.05
N ALA A 109 26.38 19.39 18.16
CA ALA A 109 25.97 20.03 16.92
C ALA A 109 25.18 19.05 16.04
N LEU A 110 25.66 17.81 15.92
CA LEU A 110 24.99 16.75 15.17
C LEU A 110 23.66 16.35 15.81
N ALA A 111 23.58 16.29 17.14
CA ALA A 111 22.33 16.02 17.85
C ALA A 111 21.25 17.07 17.53
N ALA A 112 21.63 18.34 17.50
CA ALA A 112 20.73 19.42 17.11
C ALA A 112 20.34 19.36 15.62
N GLN A 113 21.28 18.99 14.74
CA GLN A 113 21.04 18.89 13.30
C GLN A 113 20.14 17.72 12.90
N HIS A 114 20.33 16.55 13.52
CA HIS A 114 19.65 15.30 13.14
C HIS A 114 18.54 14.87 14.10
N GLY A 115 18.43 15.50 15.28
CA GLY A 115 17.32 15.30 16.22
C GLY A 115 17.38 13.99 17.02
N PHE A 116 18.56 13.46 17.30
CA PHE A 116 18.73 12.32 18.21
C PHE A 116 19.01 12.78 19.65
N ALA A 117 18.68 11.92 20.63
CA ALA A 117 18.87 12.23 22.04
C ALA A 117 20.34 12.08 22.47
N LEU A 118 20.85 13.02 23.27
CA LEU A 118 22.11 12.84 24.00
C LEU A 118 21.82 12.32 25.40
N CYS A 119 22.40 11.16 25.72
CA CYS A 119 22.17 10.48 26.99
C CYS A 119 23.30 10.78 27.98
N SER A 120 22.98 10.80 29.27
CA SER A 120 23.95 11.10 30.34
C SER A 120 24.62 9.84 30.91
N SER A 121 24.09 8.66 30.59
CA SER A 121 24.64 7.37 30.95
C SER A 121 24.45 6.36 29.81
N VAL A 122 25.22 5.27 29.85
CA VAL A 122 25.11 4.16 28.89
C VAL A 122 23.74 3.46 29.02
N GLN A 123 23.16 3.42 30.22
CA GLN A 123 21.85 2.80 30.48
C GLN A 123 20.70 3.60 29.85
N GLU A 124 20.87 4.91 29.66
CA GLU A 124 19.88 5.78 29.03
C GLU A 124 19.97 5.77 27.49
N ALA A 125 21.08 5.31 26.93
CA ALA A 125 21.30 5.24 25.49
C ALA A 125 20.56 4.04 24.88
#